data_AF-A0A024S2K1-F1
#
_entry.id   AF-A0A024S2K1-F1
#
_cell.length_a   1.000
_cell.length_b   1.000
_cell.length_c   1.000
_cell.angle_alpha   90.00
_cell.angle_beta   90.00
_cell.angle_gamma   90.00
#
_symmetry.space_group_name_H-M   'P 1'
#
loop_
_entity.id
_entity.type
_entity.pdbx_description
1 polymer ?
#
loop_
_entity_poly.entity_id
_entity_poly.type
_entity_poly.pdbx_seq_one_letter_code
_entity_poly.pdbx_strand_id
1 'polypeptide(L)'
;MLNNDDLERAACKLADFRQDSSLSKILDQYAALIESYKQLKSDYEEERDNREKYKRMAQGRGGKPFVLVLINGNDYNFPEHLMTEWESGGVAVAEVLKNAIMGSPRWKNLDHCEIMVRVYVDMRTWAEVLRNVLDPKHQSISVSAFAAGFNKSNNLFDIVDTGSLEKTDDKLRAALDLYAAGPQCKHIFFAGCLDARYVPDLAKHIDKREKFTLIESPEGKPCKDLLTLGMNIEAFDSLFE
;
A
#
# COMPACT_ATOMS: atom_id res chain seq x y z
N MET A 1 23.50 -61.77 67.53
CA MET A 1 22.03 -61.67 67.63
C MET A 1 21.68 -60.23 67.34
N LEU A 2 20.92 -59.95 66.28
CA LEU A 2 20.42 -58.60 66.03
C LEU A 2 19.54 -58.17 67.21
N ASN A 3 19.78 -56.98 67.74
CA ASN A 3 19.04 -56.45 68.87
C ASN A 3 17.60 -56.15 68.44
N ASN A 4 16.61 -56.48 69.28
CA ASN A 4 15.19 -56.40 68.91
C ASN A 4 14.78 -54.96 68.53
N ASP A 5 15.41 -53.98 69.18
CA ASP A 5 15.24 -52.54 68.92
C ASP A 5 15.71 -52.11 67.51
N ASP A 6 16.70 -52.79 66.93
CA ASP A 6 17.21 -52.47 65.59
C ASP A 6 16.26 -53.00 64.51
N LEU A 7 15.59 -54.13 64.79
CA LEU A 7 14.56 -54.73 63.94
C LEU A 7 13.28 -53.88 63.93
N GLU A 8 12.85 -53.35 65.07
CA GLU A 8 11.74 -52.40 65.16
C GLU A 8 12.07 -51.07 64.46
N ARG A 9 13.29 -50.54 64.63
CA ARG A 9 13.74 -49.33 63.91
C ARG A 9 13.79 -49.54 62.40
N ALA A 10 14.23 -50.70 61.93
CA ALA A 10 14.24 -51.03 60.51
C ALA A 10 12.81 -51.18 59.97
N ALA A 11 11.91 -51.81 60.72
CA ALA A 11 10.49 -51.95 60.36
C ALA A 11 9.77 -50.59 60.30
N CYS A 12 10.02 -49.69 61.26
CA CYS A 12 9.51 -48.31 61.22
C CYS A 12 10.05 -47.54 60.01
N LYS A 13 11.36 -47.60 59.72
CA LYS A 13 11.93 -46.97 58.51
C LYS A 13 11.31 -47.51 57.21
N LEU A 14 11.00 -48.81 57.17
CA LEU A 14 10.40 -49.46 56.01
C LEU A 14 8.90 -49.13 55.87
N ALA A 15 8.20 -48.90 56.99
CA ALA A 15 6.85 -48.37 57.02
C ALA A 15 6.80 -46.89 56.59
N ASP A 16 7.75 -46.05 57.04
CA ASP A 16 7.89 -44.65 56.61
C ASP A 16 8.22 -44.55 55.12
N PHE A 17 9.08 -45.43 54.58
CA PHE A 17 9.35 -45.53 53.14
C PHE A 17 8.14 -46.01 52.34
N ARG A 18 7.29 -46.88 52.91
CA ARG A 18 6.02 -47.31 52.30
C ARG A 18 4.94 -46.23 52.35
N GLN A 19 5.05 -45.29 53.29
CA GLN A 19 4.19 -44.12 53.43
C GLN A 19 4.71 -42.92 52.64
N ASP A 20 5.78 -43.09 51.85
CA ASP A 20 6.47 -42.01 51.16
C ASP A 20 5.60 -41.44 50.02
N SER A 21 4.73 -40.54 50.45
CA SER A 21 3.90 -39.64 49.68
C SER A 21 4.67 -38.86 48.62
N SER A 22 6.01 -38.88 48.62
CA SER A 22 6.82 -38.22 47.59
C SER A 22 6.61 -38.87 46.22
N LEU A 23 6.54 -40.20 46.13
CA LEU A 23 6.34 -40.87 44.84
C LEU A 23 4.94 -40.60 44.28
N SER A 24 3.90 -40.64 45.13
CA SER A 24 2.54 -40.31 44.68
C SER A 24 2.45 -38.85 44.25
N LYS A 25 3.04 -37.91 44.99
CA LYS A 25 3.11 -36.49 44.62
C LYS A 25 3.85 -36.27 43.30
N ILE A 26 4.94 -36.98 43.06
CA ILE A 26 5.69 -36.90 41.79
C ILE A 26 4.84 -37.45 40.63
N LEU A 27 4.12 -38.56 40.84
CA LEU A 27 3.22 -39.12 39.84
C LEU A 27 2.05 -38.16 39.54
N ASP A 28 1.48 -37.52 40.56
CA ASP A 28 0.41 -36.53 40.41
C ASP A 28 0.92 -35.28 39.65
N GLN A 29 2.13 -34.81 39.96
CA GLN A 29 2.78 -33.71 39.23
C GLN A 29 3.06 -34.07 37.77
N TYR A 30 3.51 -35.30 37.50
CA TYR A 30 3.72 -35.79 36.14
C TYR A 30 2.41 -35.87 35.36
N ALA A 31 1.33 -36.35 35.98
CA ALA A 31 0.01 -36.40 35.37
C ALA A 31 -0.49 -34.99 35.01
N ALA A 32 -0.39 -34.04 35.93
CA ALA A 32 -0.74 -32.64 35.70
C ALA A 32 0.12 -31.99 34.60
N LEU A 33 1.41 -32.29 34.55
CA LEU A 33 2.31 -31.78 33.51
C LEU A 33 1.93 -32.33 32.13
N ILE A 34 1.63 -33.62 32.02
CA ILE A 34 1.18 -34.25 30.76
C ILE A 34 -0.12 -33.60 30.28
N GLU A 35 -1.05 -33.32 31.19
CA GLU A 35 -2.33 -32.68 30.86
C GLU A 35 -2.12 -31.24 30.38
N SER A 36 -1.29 -30.46 31.09
CA SER A 36 -0.92 -29.10 30.67
C SER A 36 -0.23 -29.07 29.29
N TYR A 37 0.63 -30.05 29.00
CA TYR A 37 1.28 -30.16 27.71
C TYR A 37 0.31 -30.50 26.58
N LYS A 38 -0.64 -31.41 26.83
CA LYS A 38 -1.70 -31.75 25.86
C LYS A 38 -2.56 -30.53 25.56
N GLN A 39 -2.92 -29.75 26.58
CA GLN A 39 -3.72 -28.54 26.41
C GLN A 39 -2.95 -27.48 25.64
N LEU A 40 -1.70 -27.18 26.02
CA LEU A 40 -0.85 -26.24 25.30
C LEU A 40 -0.63 -26.65 23.83
N LYS A 41 -0.47 -27.95 23.57
CA LYS A 41 -0.34 -28.47 22.21
C LYS A 41 -1.62 -28.26 21.40
N SER A 42 -2.78 -28.50 22.01
CA SER A 42 -4.09 -28.26 21.39
C SER A 42 -4.27 -26.77 21.07
N ASP A 43 -4.00 -25.89 22.02
CA ASP A 43 -4.11 -24.44 21.85
C ASP A 43 -3.17 -23.94 20.73
N TYR A 44 -1.94 -24.45 20.68
CA TYR A 44 -0.99 -24.13 19.62
C TYR A 44 -1.45 -24.62 18.23
N GLU A 45 -1.99 -25.83 18.14
CA GLU A 45 -2.53 -26.38 16.88
C GLU A 45 -3.72 -25.56 16.40
N GLU A 46 -4.62 -25.17 17.31
CA GLU A 46 -5.77 -24.32 17.00
C GLU A 46 -5.33 -22.92 16.53
N GLU A 47 -4.37 -22.30 17.22
CA GLU A 47 -3.88 -20.97 16.85
C GLU A 47 -3.11 -20.99 15.52
N ARG A 48 -2.36 -22.06 15.24
CA ARG A 48 -1.73 -22.28 13.94
C ARG A 48 -2.76 -22.43 12.83
N ASP A 49 -3.80 -23.24 13.04
CA ASP A 49 -4.85 -23.45 12.06
C ASP A 49 -5.70 -22.19 11.85
N ASN A 50 -5.95 -21.41 12.90
CA ASN A 50 -6.60 -20.10 12.81
C ASN A 50 -5.74 -19.11 12.03
N ARG A 51 -4.43 -19.09 12.24
CA ARG A 51 -3.49 -18.25 11.47
C ARG A 51 -3.42 -18.67 10.00
N GLU A 52 -3.43 -19.97 9.71
CA GLU A 52 -3.50 -20.47 8.34
C GLU A 52 -4.84 -20.14 7.66
N LYS A 53 -5.96 -20.31 8.37
CA LYS A 53 -7.29 -19.92 7.89
C LYS A 53 -7.36 -18.42 7.63
N TYR A 54 -6.82 -17.58 8.53
CA TYR A 54 -6.72 -16.13 8.30
C TYR A 54 -5.85 -15.79 7.10
N LYS A 55 -4.69 -16.46 6.93
CA LYS A 55 -3.85 -16.30 5.72
C LYS A 55 -4.59 -16.72 4.46
N ARG A 56 -5.28 -17.86 4.46
CA ARG A 56 -6.05 -18.36 3.30
C ARG A 56 -7.27 -17.47 3.01
N MET A 57 -7.97 -16.97 4.02
CA MET A 57 -9.07 -16.03 3.87
C MET A 57 -8.60 -14.65 3.39
N ALA A 58 -7.43 -14.19 3.82
CA ALA A 58 -6.80 -12.96 3.33
C ALA A 58 -6.25 -13.10 1.91
N GLN A 59 -5.70 -14.28 1.56
CA GLN A 59 -5.20 -14.60 0.22
C GLN A 59 -6.34 -14.86 -0.78
N GLY A 60 -7.48 -15.40 -0.33
CA GLY A 60 -8.62 -15.79 -1.17
C GLY A 60 -9.60 -14.66 -1.52
N ARG A 61 -9.38 -13.42 -1.04
CA ARG A 61 -10.28 -12.27 -1.29
C ARG A 61 -9.59 -11.02 -1.86
N GLY A 62 -8.28 -11.03 -2.05
CA GLY A 62 -7.54 -9.87 -2.51
C GLY A 62 -7.20 -9.99 -3.99
N GLY A 63 -7.79 -9.14 -4.84
CA GLY A 63 -7.22 -8.81 -6.14
C GLY A 63 -5.75 -8.40 -6.02
N LYS A 64 -5.02 -8.43 -7.13
CA LYS A 64 -3.59 -8.13 -7.16
C LYS A 64 -3.31 -6.78 -6.47
N PRO A 65 -2.32 -6.71 -5.57
CA PRO A 65 -1.97 -5.44 -4.93
C PRO A 65 -1.43 -4.47 -5.99
N PHE A 66 -1.62 -3.18 -5.75
CA PHE A 66 -1.19 -2.16 -6.69
C PHE A 66 -0.71 -0.89 -6.00
N VAL A 67 0.08 -0.11 -6.74
CA VAL A 67 0.46 1.27 -6.44
C VAL A 67 -0.35 2.16 -7.36
N LEU A 68 -0.96 3.18 -6.78
CA LEU A 68 -1.78 4.14 -7.52
C LEU A 68 -0.99 5.43 -7.75
N VAL A 69 -1.10 5.97 -8.96
CA VAL A 69 -0.65 7.31 -9.32
C VAL A 69 -1.88 8.10 -9.75
N LEU A 70 -2.22 9.15 -9.00
CA LEU A 70 -3.29 10.08 -9.33
C LEU A 70 -2.68 11.41 -9.75
N ILE A 71 -3.07 11.89 -10.93
CA ILE A 71 -2.53 13.12 -11.51
C ILE A 71 -3.69 14.04 -11.89
N ASN A 72 -3.67 15.28 -11.42
CA ASN A 72 -4.44 16.39 -11.97
C ASN A 72 -3.73 16.88 -13.23
N GLY A 73 -4.17 16.42 -14.39
CA GLY A 73 -3.56 16.78 -15.67
C GLY A 73 -3.78 18.24 -16.08
N ASN A 74 -4.62 19.00 -15.36
CA ASN A 74 -4.74 20.45 -15.59
C ASN A 74 -3.61 21.24 -14.90
N ASP A 75 -3.03 20.70 -13.83
CA ASP A 75 -2.01 21.36 -13.01
C ASP A 75 -0.60 20.80 -13.27
N TYR A 76 -0.51 19.60 -13.86
CA TYR A 76 0.74 18.89 -14.14
C TYR A 76 0.87 18.61 -15.62
N ASN A 77 1.71 19.39 -16.31
CA ASN A 77 1.99 19.23 -17.73
C ASN A 77 3.14 18.24 -17.93
N PHE A 78 3.00 17.38 -18.95
CA PHE A 78 4.10 16.53 -19.39
C PHE A 78 5.09 17.34 -20.25
N PRO A 79 6.36 16.90 -20.35
CA PRO A 79 7.39 17.62 -21.07
C PRO A 79 7.00 17.97 -22.51
N GLU A 80 7.30 19.20 -22.92
CA GLU A 80 6.82 19.76 -24.19
C GLU A 80 7.22 18.88 -25.38
N HIS A 81 8.49 18.44 -25.38
CA HIS A 81 9.05 17.60 -26.44
C HIS A 81 8.28 16.29 -26.63
N LEU A 82 7.80 15.67 -25.56
CA LEU A 82 6.99 14.44 -25.65
C LEU A 82 5.57 14.74 -26.11
N MET A 83 4.98 15.87 -25.68
CA MET A 83 3.63 16.26 -26.09
C MET A 83 3.52 16.51 -27.60
N THR A 84 4.59 17.01 -28.23
CA THR A 84 4.64 17.26 -29.68
C THR A 84 4.73 16.00 -30.54
N GLU A 85 5.07 14.85 -29.95
CA GLU A 85 5.16 13.55 -30.63
C GLU A 85 3.82 12.80 -30.70
N TRP A 86 2.73 13.41 -30.22
CA TRP A 86 1.37 12.87 -30.28
C TRP A 86 1.30 11.45 -29.69
N GLU A 87 0.96 10.44 -30.50
CA GLU A 87 0.77 9.07 -30.04
C GLU A 87 2.06 8.42 -29.52
N SER A 88 3.21 8.62 -30.19
CA SER A 88 4.48 8.08 -29.67
C SER A 88 4.91 8.81 -28.39
N GLY A 89 4.61 10.09 -28.29
CA GLY A 89 4.77 10.88 -27.08
C GLY A 89 4.02 10.32 -25.88
N GLY A 90 2.74 9.98 -26.07
CA GLY A 90 1.92 9.35 -25.03
C GLY A 90 2.49 8.02 -24.56
N VAL A 91 3.04 7.21 -25.50
CA VAL A 91 3.72 5.95 -25.17
C VAL A 91 4.99 6.21 -24.36
N ALA A 92 5.81 7.17 -24.79
CA ALA A 92 7.05 7.52 -24.11
C ALA A 92 6.79 8.04 -22.69
N VAL A 93 5.79 8.90 -22.49
CA VAL A 93 5.42 9.40 -21.15
C VAL A 93 4.93 8.28 -20.25
N ALA A 94 4.15 7.32 -20.75
CA ALA A 94 3.73 6.16 -19.96
C ALA A 94 4.94 5.34 -19.48
N GLU A 95 5.95 5.16 -20.33
CA GLU A 95 7.19 4.46 -19.97
C GLU A 95 8.04 5.25 -18.97
N VAL A 96 8.24 6.55 -19.20
CA VAL A 96 8.97 7.45 -18.30
C VAL A 96 8.31 7.47 -16.92
N LEU A 97 6.99 7.61 -16.85
CA LEU A 97 6.22 7.59 -15.61
C LEU A 97 6.41 6.26 -14.87
N LYS A 98 6.26 5.14 -15.57
CA LYS A 98 6.44 3.82 -14.98
C LYS A 98 7.84 3.67 -14.38
N ASN A 99 8.86 4.05 -15.13
CA ASN A 99 10.26 3.96 -14.69
C ASN A 99 10.55 4.91 -13.51
N ALA A 100 9.99 6.11 -13.52
CA ALA A 100 10.10 7.07 -12.42
C ALA A 100 9.51 6.51 -11.12
N ILE A 101 8.29 5.94 -11.19
CA ILE A 101 7.66 5.31 -10.03
C ILE A 101 8.44 4.09 -9.53
N MET A 102 8.94 3.25 -10.43
CA MET A 102 9.77 2.09 -10.05
C MET A 102 11.13 2.49 -9.46
N GLY A 103 11.66 3.66 -9.87
CA GLY A 103 12.91 4.23 -9.37
C GLY A 103 12.76 4.92 -8.00
N SER A 104 11.54 5.23 -7.56
CA SER A 104 11.29 5.88 -6.29
C SER A 104 11.80 5.05 -5.11
N PRO A 105 12.40 5.66 -4.07
CA PRO A 105 12.72 4.97 -2.82
C PRO A 105 11.49 4.34 -2.15
N ARG A 106 10.29 4.84 -2.46
CA ARG A 106 9.01 4.30 -1.95
C ARG A 106 8.59 3.01 -2.65
N TRP A 107 9.17 2.70 -3.81
CA TRP A 107 8.93 1.44 -4.52
C TRP A 107 9.51 0.21 -3.80
N LYS A 108 10.37 0.40 -2.79
CA LYS A 108 11.01 -0.70 -2.06
C LYS A 108 9.96 -1.65 -1.45
N ASN A 109 10.07 -2.94 -1.78
CA ASN A 109 9.15 -4.02 -1.41
C ASN A 109 7.77 -3.99 -2.12
N LEU A 110 7.61 -3.17 -3.16
CA LEU A 110 6.39 -3.10 -3.98
C LEU A 110 6.54 -3.81 -5.32
N ASP A 111 7.60 -4.59 -5.54
CA ASP A 111 7.89 -5.32 -6.80
C ASP A 111 6.80 -6.31 -7.21
N HIS A 112 5.97 -6.73 -6.25
CA HIS A 112 4.84 -7.63 -6.45
C HIS A 112 3.52 -6.89 -6.78
N CYS A 113 3.54 -5.55 -6.80
CA CYS A 113 2.39 -4.70 -7.08
C CYS A 113 2.32 -4.31 -8.56
N GLU A 114 1.10 -4.20 -9.10
CA GLU A 114 0.88 -3.54 -10.38
C GLU A 114 0.90 -2.01 -10.21
N ILE A 115 1.28 -1.26 -11.24
CA ILE A 115 1.17 0.21 -11.24
C ILE A 115 -0.14 0.57 -11.94
N MET A 116 -0.98 1.36 -11.28
CA MET A 116 -2.19 1.92 -11.85
C MET A 116 -2.05 3.44 -11.92
N VAL A 117 -2.31 4.03 -13.08
CA VAL A 117 -2.18 5.47 -13.29
C VAL A 117 -3.51 6.03 -13.77
N ARG A 118 -3.96 7.11 -13.11
CA ARG A 118 -5.15 7.87 -13.50
C ARG A 118 -4.78 9.33 -13.62
N VAL A 119 -4.76 9.83 -14.85
CA VAL A 119 -4.67 11.26 -15.14
C VAL A 119 -6.08 11.75 -15.40
N TYR A 120 -6.58 12.65 -14.55
CA TYR A 120 -7.85 13.31 -14.77
C TYR A 120 -7.59 14.71 -15.32
N VAL A 121 -8.24 15.04 -16.43
CA VAL A 121 -7.98 16.31 -17.12
C VAL A 121 -9.25 16.76 -17.84
N ASP A 122 -9.46 18.07 -17.92
CA ASP A 122 -10.40 18.64 -18.89
C ASP A 122 -9.66 18.78 -20.23
N MET A 123 -9.95 17.89 -21.18
CA MET A 123 -9.24 17.84 -22.46
C MET A 123 -9.36 19.14 -23.26
N ARG A 124 -10.44 19.90 -23.08
CA ARG A 124 -10.62 21.18 -23.75
C ARG A 124 -9.66 22.23 -23.19
N THR A 125 -9.61 22.33 -21.86
CA THR A 125 -8.69 23.25 -21.17
C THR A 125 -7.25 22.86 -21.45
N TRP A 126 -6.94 21.56 -21.43
CA TRP A 126 -5.60 21.06 -21.71
C TRP A 126 -5.13 21.35 -23.13
N ALA A 127 -5.99 21.16 -24.14
CA ALA A 127 -5.68 21.54 -25.53
C ALA A 127 -5.42 23.05 -25.68
N GLU A 128 -6.10 23.88 -24.89
CA GLU A 128 -5.90 25.33 -24.89
C GLU A 128 -4.59 25.76 -24.23
N VAL A 129 -4.20 25.14 -23.11
CA VAL A 129 -2.89 25.36 -22.47
C VAL A 129 -1.76 25.00 -23.44
N LEU A 130 -1.93 23.92 -24.19
CA LEU A 130 -0.96 23.42 -25.15
C LEU A 130 -1.02 24.13 -26.52
N ARG A 131 -1.77 25.22 -26.65
CA ARG A 131 -1.99 25.93 -27.92
C ARG A 131 -0.72 26.41 -28.59
N ASN A 132 0.31 26.74 -27.81
CA ASN A 132 1.60 27.23 -28.31
C ASN A 132 2.57 26.11 -28.66
N VAL A 133 2.29 24.89 -28.18
CA VAL A 133 3.14 23.70 -28.31
C VAL A 133 2.63 22.82 -29.47
N LEU A 134 1.31 22.66 -29.56
CA LEU A 134 0.66 21.80 -30.53
C LEU A 134 0.28 22.56 -31.81
N ASP A 135 0.21 21.85 -32.94
CA ASP A 135 -0.22 22.42 -34.22
C ASP A 135 -1.57 23.15 -34.03
N PRO A 136 -1.62 24.48 -34.24
CA PRO A 136 -2.84 25.28 -34.04
C PRO A 136 -4.05 24.78 -34.83
N LYS A 137 -3.84 24.05 -35.93
CA LYS A 137 -4.92 23.51 -36.78
C LYS A 137 -5.44 22.16 -36.29
N HIS A 138 -4.66 21.44 -35.48
CA HIS A 138 -4.93 20.03 -35.16
C HIS A 138 -4.84 19.70 -33.65
N GLN A 139 -4.88 20.70 -32.77
CA GLN A 139 -4.76 20.55 -31.31
C GLN A 139 -5.61 19.41 -30.72
N SER A 140 -6.90 19.36 -31.05
CA SER A 140 -7.81 18.32 -30.55
C SER A 140 -7.40 16.91 -30.99
N ILE A 141 -6.85 16.78 -32.21
CA ILE A 141 -6.34 15.51 -32.75
C ILE A 141 -5.04 15.15 -32.05
N SER A 142 -4.13 16.11 -31.84
CA SER A 142 -2.86 15.87 -31.15
C SER A 142 -3.06 15.40 -29.70
N VAL A 143 -3.94 16.05 -28.94
CA VAL A 143 -4.23 15.69 -27.54
C VAL A 143 -4.90 14.30 -27.45
N SER A 144 -5.86 14.02 -28.34
CA SER A 144 -6.52 12.71 -28.36
C SER A 144 -5.58 11.59 -28.81
N ALA A 145 -4.69 11.84 -29.77
CA ALA A 145 -3.66 10.90 -30.18
C ALA A 145 -2.66 10.62 -29.06
N PHE A 146 -2.23 11.66 -28.33
CA PHE A 146 -1.39 11.51 -27.15
C PHE A 146 -2.05 10.66 -26.06
N ALA A 147 -3.31 10.97 -25.72
CA ALA A 147 -4.07 10.19 -24.73
C ALA A 147 -4.25 8.73 -25.17
N ALA A 148 -4.52 8.48 -26.46
CA ALA A 148 -4.60 7.13 -27.00
C ALA A 148 -3.27 6.38 -26.87
N GLY A 149 -2.14 7.05 -27.16
CA GLY A 149 -0.79 6.53 -26.98
C GLY A 149 -0.50 6.12 -25.54
N PHE A 150 -0.82 7.00 -24.59
CA PHE A 150 -0.67 6.71 -23.17
C PHE A 150 -1.53 5.52 -22.73
N ASN A 151 -2.83 5.54 -23.06
CA ASN A 151 -3.79 4.55 -22.60
C ASN A 151 -3.50 3.14 -23.14
N LYS A 152 -3.02 3.02 -24.39
CA LYS A 152 -2.69 1.70 -24.97
C LYS A 152 -1.37 1.11 -24.46
N SER A 153 -0.53 1.92 -23.81
CA SER A 153 0.81 1.49 -23.39
C SER A 153 0.77 0.53 -22.19
N ASN A 154 -0.27 0.62 -21.36
CA ASN A 154 -0.48 -0.28 -20.24
C ASN A 154 -1.97 -0.35 -19.88
N ASN A 155 -2.47 -1.56 -19.63
CA ASN A 155 -3.89 -1.82 -19.33
C ASN A 155 -4.42 -1.14 -18.05
N LEU A 156 -3.55 -0.57 -17.21
CA LEU A 156 -3.92 0.12 -15.97
C LEU A 156 -3.60 1.63 -16.00
N PHE A 157 -3.23 2.15 -17.17
CA PHE A 157 -2.82 3.54 -17.35
C PHE A 157 -3.89 4.24 -18.17
N ASP A 158 -4.46 5.31 -17.62
CA ASP A 158 -5.56 6.01 -18.28
C ASP A 158 -5.47 7.52 -18.08
N ILE A 159 -5.49 8.27 -19.19
CA ILE A 159 -5.87 9.66 -19.26
C ILE A 159 -7.38 9.73 -19.53
N VAL A 160 -8.09 10.38 -18.62
CA VAL A 160 -9.55 10.42 -18.59
C VAL A 160 -10.02 11.86 -18.72
N ASP A 161 -10.73 12.14 -19.80
CA ASP A 161 -11.45 13.39 -19.96
C ASP A 161 -12.57 13.50 -18.92
N THR A 162 -12.61 14.62 -18.20
CA THR A 162 -13.63 14.93 -17.21
C THR A 162 -14.68 15.88 -17.75
N GLY A 163 -14.42 16.55 -18.87
CA GLY A 163 -15.28 17.54 -19.50
C GLY A 163 -15.40 18.88 -18.75
N SER A 164 -14.83 19.01 -17.54
CA SER A 164 -14.71 20.29 -16.84
C SER A 164 -13.70 20.23 -15.68
N LEU A 165 -13.14 21.38 -15.33
CA LEU A 165 -12.23 21.52 -14.18
C LEU A 165 -12.86 21.02 -12.86
N GLU A 166 -14.10 21.42 -12.58
CA GLU A 166 -14.83 20.96 -11.38
C GLU A 166 -14.97 19.43 -11.33
N LYS A 167 -15.23 18.80 -12.48
CA LYS A 167 -15.33 17.33 -12.57
C LYS A 167 -13.99 16.63 -12.47
N THR A 168 -12.90 17.31 -12.78
CA THR A 168 -11.55 16.82 -12.48
C THR A 168 -11.35 16.69 -10.98
N ASP A 169 -11.64 17.76 -10.23
CA ASP A 169 -11.49 17.76 -8.78
C ASP A 169 -12.41 16.71 -8.13
N ASP A 170 -13.66 16.60 -8.57
CA ASP A 170 -14.61 15.59 -8.08
C ASP A 170 -14.10 14.16 -8.30
N LYS A 171 -13.56 13.85 -9.49
CA LYS A 171 -13.03 12.51 -9.79
C LYS A 171 -11.77 12.20 -8.99
N LEU A 172 -10.86 13.17 -8.83
CA LEU A 172 -9.67 13.00 -8.01
C LEU A 172 -10.02 12.71 -6.55
N ARG A 173 -10.93 13.49 -5.95
CA ARG A 173 -11.41 13.28 -4.59
C ARG A 173 -12.06 11.90 -4.42
N ALA A 174 -12.96 11.54 -5.32
CA ALA A 174 -13.63 10.23 -5.27
C ALA A 174 -12.66 9.04 -5.44
N ALA A 175 -11.70 9.15 -6.36
CA ALA A 175 -10.68 8.12 -6.56
C ALA A 175 -9.75 8.00 -5.35
N LEU A 176 -9.29 9.12 -4.81
CA LEU A 176 -8.46 9.18 -3.62
C LEU A 176 -9.14 8.48 -2.45
N ASP A 177 -10.38 8.88 -2.11
CA ASP A 177 -11.16 8.30 -1.01
C ASP A 177 -11.34 6.78 -1.20
N LEU A 178 -11.69 6.33 -2.42
CA LEU A 178 -11.92 4.91 -2.73
C LEU A 178 -10.65 4.06 -2.55
N TYR A 179 -9.53 4.49 -3.15
CA TYR A 179 -8.30 3.69 -3.18
C TYR A 179 -7.48 3.82 -1.89
N ALA A 180 -7.56 4.95 -1.19
CA ALA A 180 -6.94 5.12 0.12
C ALA A 180 -7.50 4.11 1.15
N ALA A 181 -8.81 3.86 1.10
CA ALA A 181 -9.48 2.90 1.96
C ALA A 181 -9.18 1.43 1.59
N GLY A 182 -8.88 1.15 0.32
CA GLY A 182 -8.67 -0.20 -0.19
C GLY A 182 -7.41 -0.90 0.34
N PRO A 183 -7.50 -2.16 0.82
CA PRO A 183 -6.33 -2.92 1.31
C PRO A 183 -5.37 -3.39 0.20
N GLN A 184 -5.84 -3.39 -1.05
CA GLN A 184 -5.05 -3.76 -2.24
C GLN A 184 -4.12 -2.62 -2.68
N CYS A 185 -4.54 -1.38 -2.49
CA CYS A 185 -3.72 -0.20 -2.77
C CYS A 185 -2.65 -0.07 -1.68
N LYS A 186 -1.38 -0.31 -2.04
CA LYS A 186 -0.25 -0.34 -1.11
C LYS A 186 0.40 1.02 -0.94
N HIS A 187 0.36 1.86 -1.97
CA HIS A 187 0.94 3.19 -1.97
C HIS A 187 0.22 4.10 -2.96
N ILE A 188 0.19 5.41 -2.69
CA ILE A 188 -0.44 6.42 -3.54
C ILE A 188 0.56 7.55 -3.80
N PHE A 189 0.90 7.75 -5.07
CA PHE A 189 1.54 8.96 -5.56
C PHE A 189 0.46 9.94 -6.02
N PHE A 190 0.51 11.17 -5.54
CA PHE A 190 -0.51 12.19 -5.78
C PHE A 190 0.12 13.47 -6.36
N ALA A 191 -0.09 13.69 -7.65
CA ALA A 191 0.21 14.93 -8.36
C ALA A 191 -1.06 15.78 -8.43
N GLY A 192 -1.25 16.61 -7.42
CA GLY A 192 -2.39 17.52 -7.29
C GLY A 192 -2.18 18.43 -6.09
N CYS A 193 -0.93 18.77 -5.79
CA CYS A 193 -0.58 19.36 -4.50
C CYS A 193 -0.15 20.83 -4.58
N LEU A 194 -0.36 21.49 -5.73
CA LEU A 194 0.04 22.88 -5.94
C LEU A 194 -0.84 23.90 -5.20
N ASP A 195 -2.06 23.52 -4.84
CA ASP A 195 -2.94 24.34 -4.02
C ASP A 195 -3.61 23.57 -2.86
N ALA A 196 -4.40 24.28 -2.08
CA ALA A 196 -5.00 23.76 -0.85
C ALA A 196 -6.30 22.97 -1.07
N ARG A 197 -6.79 22.78 -2.31
CA ARG A 197 -8.14 22.26 -2.57
C ARG A 197 -8.35 20.82 -2.11
N TYR A 198 -7.28 20.01 -2.08
CA TYR A 198 -7.34 18.61 -1.64
C TYR A 198 -6.86 18.40 -0.20
N VAL A 199 -6.52 19.47 0.53
CA VAL A 199 -6.13 19.38 1.96
C VAL A 199 -7.19 18.64 2.79
N PRO A 200 -8.50 18.95 2.68
CA PRO A 200 -9.51 18.25 3.47
C PRO A 200 -9.55 16.75 3.18
N ASP A 201 -9.36 16.34 1.93
CA ASP A 201 -9.41 14.93 1.52
C ASP A 201 -8.18 14.16 1.98
N LEU A 202 -6.99 14.74 1.80
CA LEU A 202 -5.74 14.14 2.27
C LEU A 202 -5.67 14.09 3.81
N ALA A 203 -6.22 15.08 4.51
CA ALA A 203 -6.28 15.12 5.97
C ALA A 203 -7.08 13.95 6.57
N LYS A 204 -8.08 13.39 5.85
CA LYS A 204 -8.81 12.18 6.27
C LYS A 204 -7.91 10.96 6.44
N HIS A 205 -6.71 11.00 5.86
CA HIS A 205 -5.77 9.87 5.80
C HIS A 205 -4.45 10.15 6.53
N ILE A 206 -4.42 11.14 7.43
CA ILE A 206 -3.21 11.54 8.16
C ILE A 206 -2.63 10.43 9.05
N ASP A 207 -3.46 9.51 9.51
CA ASP A 207 -3.08 8.28 10.23
C ASP A 207 -2.26 7.31 9.36
N LYS A 208 -2.44 7.40 8.04
CA LYS A 208 -1.77 6.57 7.02
C LYS A 208 -0.87 7.40 6.11
N ARG A 209 -0.38 8.55 6.56
CA ARG A 209 0.45 9.48 5.75
C ARG A 209 1.66 8.82 5.05
N GLU A 210 2.21 7.75 5.64
CA GLU A 210 3.30 6.94 5.04
C GLU A 210 2.91 6.28 3.71
N LYS A 211 1.61 5.99 3.50
CA LYS A 211 1.04 5.43 2.26
C LYS A 211 1.00 6.45 1.12
N PHE A 212 1.22 7.73 1.41
CA PHE A 212 1.09 8.82 0.44
C PHE A 212 2.44 9.42 0.11
N THR A 213 2.60 9.83 -1.15
CA THR A 213 3.71 10.64 -1.63
C THR A 213 3.16 11.72 -2.55
N LEU A 214 3.35 12.97 -2.15
CA LEU A 214 3.00 14.14 -2.95
C LEU A 214 4.08 14.35 -4.00
N ILE A 215 3.66 14.51 -5.25
CA ILE A 215 4.59 14.73 -6.36
C ILE A 215 4.81 16.24 -6.54
N GLU A 216 6.05 16.69 -6.47
CA GLU A 216 6.39 18.08 -6.79
C GLU A 216 6.25 18.34 -8.30
N SER A 217 5.83 19.56 -8.66
CA SER A 217 5.90 20.05 -10.03
C SER A 217 7.13 20.96 -10.16
N PRO A 218 7.79 21.03 -11.34
CA PRO A 218 8.81 22.05 -11.60
C PRO A 218 8.32 23.48 -11.35
N GLU A 219 7.02 23.73 -11.56
CA GLU A 219 6.38 25.02 -11.31
C GLU A 219 6.33 25.40 -9.81
N GLY A 220 6.43 24.44 -8.90
CA GLY A 220 6.37 24.72 -7.47
C GLY A 220 6.29 23.53 -6.54
N LYS A 221 6.68 23.79 -5.29
CA LYS A 221 6.53 22.85 -4.18
C LYS A 221 5.05 22.68 -3.79
N PRO A 222 4.69 21.56 -3.13
CA PRO A 222 3.37 21.39 -2.55
C PRO A 222 2.99 22.60 -1.69
N CYS A 223 1.71 22.97 -1.72
CA CYS A 223 1.23 24.13 -0.98
C CYS A 223 1.48 23.98 0.53
N LYS A 224 1.66 25.10 1.24
CA LYS A 224 2.05 25.09 2.65
C LYS A 224 1.14 24.25 3.53
N ASP A 225 -0.17 24.29 3.27
CA ASP A 225 -1.16 23.54 4.05
C ASP A 225 -1.00 22.03 3.89
N LEU A 226 -0.67 21.56 2.68
CA LEU A 226 -0.38 20.14 2.43
C LEU A 226 0.92 19.69 3.09
N LEU A 227 1.93 20.56 3.17
CA LEU A 227 3.17 20.24 3.89
C LEU A 227 2.92 19.97 5.38
N THR A 228 1.91 20.61 5.98
CA THR A 228 1.56 20.40 7.40
C THR A 228 1.04 18.98 7.69
N LEU A 229 0.58 18.25 6.66
CA LEU A 229 0.08 16.88 6.80
C LEU A 229 1.20 15.85 6.99
N GLY A 230 2.46 16.23 6.74
CA GLY A 230 3.63 15.37 6.96
C GLY A 230 3.69 14.13 6.07
N MET A 231 3.09 14.19 4.87
CA MET A 231 3.20 13.14 3.85
C MET A 231 4.58 13.18 3.18
N ASN A 232 4.99 12.07 2.56
CA ASN A 232 6.23 12.05 1.79
C ASN A 232 6.13 13.00 0.59
N ILE A 233 7.26 13.52 0.13
CA ILE A 233 7.34 14.42 -1.02
C ILE A 233 8.48 13.93 -1.91
N GLU A 234 8.22 13.88 -3.21
CA GLU A 234 9.21 13.45 -4.21
C GLU A 234 9.06 14.27 -5.50
N ALA A 235 10.19 14.67 -6.07
CA ALA A 235 10.26 15.33 -7.37
C ALA A 235 10.64 14.31 -8.45
N PHE A 236 10.05 14.44 -9.64
CA PHE A 236 10.36 13.62 -10.81
C PHE A 236 10.75 14.52 -11.97
N ASP A 237 12.01 14.95 -12.01
CA ASP A 237 12.54 15.97 -12.94
C ASP A 237 12.29 15.66 -14.43
N SER A 238 12.11 14.39 -14.79
CA SER A 238 11.88 13.94 -16.17
C SER A 238 10.40 13.76 -16.53
N LEU A 239 9.48 13.90 -15.57
CA LEU A 239 8.07 13.53 -15.76
C LEU A 239 7.15 14.72 -15.99
N PHE A 240 7.48 15.89 -15.44
CA PHE A 240 6.67 17.10 -15.58
C PHE A 240 7.55 18.29 -15.96
N GLU A 241 6.94 19.32 -16.58
CA GLU A 241 7.58 20.58 -16.99
C GLU A 241 6.67 21.78 -16.68
#